data_AF-A0A1H3NE82-F1
#
_entry.id   AF-A0A1H3NE82-F1
#
_cell.length_a   1.000
_cell.length_b   1.000
_cell.length_c   1.000
_cell.angle_alpha   90.00
_cell.angle_beta   90.00
_cell.angle_gamma   90.00
#
_symmetry.space_group_name_H-M   'P 1'
#
loop_
_entity.id
_entity.type
_entity.pdbx_description
1 polymer ?
#
loop_
_entity_poly.entity_id
_entity_poly.type
_entity_poly.pdbx_seq_one_letter_code
_entity_poly.pdbx_strand_id
1 'polypeptide(L)'
;MLPTGQDAAEAFNRIIDAAYERRSIAVTSNIHPSGFDSIMPKTLATATVDRLLHHAHLVTTKGDSHRLAEALAGKGVIPLN
;
A
#
# COMPACT_ATOMS: atom_id res chain seq x y z
N MET A 1 -3.89 8.23 -8.00
CA MET A 1 -4.45 6.86 -8.15
C MET A 1 -5.95 6.99 -8.20
N LEU A 2 -6.62 6.20 -9.03
CA LEU A 2 -8.07 6.10 -8.97
C LEU A 2 -8.44 5.39 -7.64
N PRO A 3 -9.51 5.81 -6.94
CA PRO A 3 -10.01 5.09 -5.78
C PRO A 3 -10.16 3.61 -6.13
N THR A 4 -9.82 2.70 -5.20
CA THR A 4 -10.11 1.29 -5.46
C THR A 4 -11.63 1.12 -5.50
N GLY A 5 -12.12 0.45 -6.54
CA GLY A 5 -13.52 0.06 -6.59
C GLY A 5 -13.88 -0.75 -5.34
N GLN A 6 -15.16 -0.73 -4.94
CA GLN A 6 -15.64 -1.41 -3.73
C GLN A 6 -15.17 -2.87 -3.65
N ASP A 7 -15.23 -3.60 -4.77
CA ASP A 7 -14.78 -4.99 -4.85
C ASP A 7 -13.30 -5.18 -4.49
N ALA A 8 -12.43 -4.26 -4.91
CA ALA A 8 -11.00 -4.32 -4.61
C ALA A 8 -10.72 -4.01 -3.13
N ALA A 9 -11.46 -3.08 -2.53
CA ALA A 9 -11.39 -2.80 -1.10
C ALA A 9 -11.84 -4.02 -0.27
N GLU A 10 -12.93 -4.68 -0.67
CA GLU A 10 -13.41 -5.91 -0.04
C GLU A 10 -12.41 -7.06 -0.19
N ALA A 11 -11.84 -7.25 -1.39
CA ALA A 11 -10.84 -8.28 -1.63
C ALA A 11 -9.61 -8.09 -0.75
N PHE A 12 -9.11 -6.85 -0.62
CA PHE A 12 -7.99 -6.54 0.26
C PHE A 12 -8.34 -6.84 1.73
N ASN A 13 -9.50 -6.39 2.21
CA ASN A 13 -9.95 -6.69 3.57
C ASN A 13 -10.06 -8.20 3.84
N ARG A 14 -10.57 -8.98 2.87
CA ARG A 14 -10.66 -10.46 2.99
C ARG A 14 -9.28 -11.13 3.09
N ILE A 15 -8.29 -10.64 2.35
CA ILE A 15 -6.91 -11.14 2.44
C ILE A 15 -6.34 -10.87 3.83
N ILE A 16 -6.51 -9.65 4.34
CA ILE A 16 -6.06 -9.28 5.69
C ILE A 16 -6.75 -10.14 6.75
N ASP A 17 -8.07 -10.28 6.69
CA ASP A 17 -8.84 -11.10 7.62
C ASP A 17 -8.44 -12.59 7.59
N ALA A 18 -8.17 -13.15 6.41
CA ALA A 18 -7.74 -14.54 6.27
C ALA A 18 -6.35 -14.81 6.89
N ALA A 19 -5.47 -13.81 6.93
CA ALA A 19 -4.13 -13.91 7.48
C ALA A 19 -4.02 -13.45 8.94
N TYR A 20 -4.97 -12.65 9.40
CA TYR A 20 -5.02 -12.11 10.76
C TYR A 20 -4.82 -13.22 11.80
N GLU A 21 -3.85 -13.02 12.69
CA GLU A 21 -3.41 -13.97 13.74
C GLU A 21 -2.99 -15.36 13.24
N ARG A 22 -2.80 -15.56 11.93
CA ARG A 22 -2.49 -16.87 11.33
C ARG A 22 -1.23 -16.88 10.48
N ARG A 23 -0.93 -15.79 9.77
CA ARG A 23 0.21 -15.69 8.83
C ARG A 23 0.70 -14.25 8.75
N SER A 24 1.99 -14.08 8.45
CA SER A 24 2.57 -12.76 8.18
C SER A 24 2.27 -12.30 6.75
N ILE A 25 1.99 -11.00 6.59
CA ILE A 25 1.86 -10.34 5.28
C ILE A 25 2.79 -9.12 5.26
N ALA A 26 3.48 -8.91 4.14
CA ALA A 26 4.14 -7.64 3.83
C ALA A 26 3.26 -6.81 2.88
N VAL A 27 2.99 -5.55 3.26
CA VAL A 27 2.23 -4.59 2.44
C VAL A 27 3.08 -3.36 2.23
N THR A 28 3.25 -2.94 0.97
CA THR A 28 3.89 -1.68 0.62
C THR A 28 2.85 -0.70 0.13
N SER A 29 2.88 0.53 0.64
CA SER A 29 1.94 1.58 0.25
C SER A 29 2.66 2.92 0.24
N ASN A 30 2.30 3.78 -0.71
CA ASN A 30 2.70 5.19 -0.70
C ASN A 30 1.75 6.06 0.15
N ILE A 31 0.71 5.46 0.73
CA ILE A 31 -0.25 6.09 1.65
C ILE A 31 -0.07 5.44 3.03
N HIS A 32 0.05 6.27 4.07
CA HIS A 32 0.09 5.79 5.45
C HIS A 32 -1.22 5.05 5.80
N PRO A 33 -1.21 3.97 6.59
CA PRO A 33 -2.43 3.22 6.95
C PRO A 33 -3.58 4.08 7.48
N SER A 34 -3.29 5.16 8.21
CA SER A 34 -4.29 6.11 8.70
C SER A 34 -5.06 6.87 7.60
N GLY A 35 -4.57 6.84 6.36
CA GLY A 35 -5.20 7.48 5.20
C GLY A 35 -5.87 6.48 4.25
N PHE A 36 -6.04 5.22 4.63
CA PHE A 36 -6.67 4.21 3.78
C PHE A 36 -8.14 4.55 3.47
N ASP A 37 -8.84 5.27 4.33
CA ASP A 37 -10.20 5.76 4.08
C ASP A 37 -10.32 6.73 2.89
N SER A 38 -9.20 7.27 2.39
CA SER A 38 -9.17 8.06 1.15
C SER A 38 -9.24 7.21 -0.12
N ILE A 39 -8.91 5.93 -0.04
CA ILE A 39 -8.87 5.01 -1.18
C ILE A 39 -9.92 3.90 -1.11
N MET A 40 -10.50 3.64 0.07
CA MET A 40 -11.52 2.60 0.30
C MET A 40 -12.67 3.12 1.20
N PRO A 41 -13.85 2.49 1.18
CA PRO A 41 -14.96 2.86 2.06
C PRO A 41 -14.54 2.86 3.53
N LYS A 42 -14.91 3.91 4.27
CA LYS A 42 -14.45 4.17 5.65
C LYS A 42 -14.64 2.97 6.59
N THR A 43 -15.74 2.24 6.47
CA THR A 43 -16.03 1.06 7.29
C THR A 43 -15.03 -0.08 7.05
N LEU A 44 -14.72 -0.37 5.78
CA LEU A 44 -13.72 -1.35 5.40
C LEU A 44 -12.31 -0.88 5.77
N ALA A 45 -12.01 0.41 5.60
CA ALA A 45 -10.73 0.99 5.98
C ALA A 45 -10.41 0.80 7.45
N THR A 46 -11.32 1.20 8.34
CA THR A 46 -11.12 1.05 9.78
C THR A 46 -10.89 -0.42 10.15
N ALA A 47 -11.74 -1.32 9.65
CA ALA A 47 -11.64 -2.75 9.97
C ALA A 47 -10.39 -3.42 9.39
N THR A 48 -9.92 -2.97 8.22
CA THR A 48 -8.70 -3.48 7.59
C THR A 48 -7.47 -2.99 8.34
N VAL A 49 -7.41 -1.70 8.65
CA VAL A 49 -6.27 -1.08 9.34
C VAL A 49 -6.13 -1.60 10.76
N ASP A 50 -7.23 -1.79 11.47
CA ASP A 50 -7.25 -2.38 12.82
C ASP A 50 -6.56 -3.75 12.84
N ARG A 51 -7.04 -4.69 12.00
CA ARG A 51 -6.44 -6.03 11.88
C ARG A 51 -5.00 -5.99 11.38
N LEU A 52 -4.72 -5.15 10.38
CA LEU A 52 -3.40 -5.04 9.78
C LEU A 52 -2.36 -4.54 10.79
N LEU A 53 -2.72 -3.58 11.65
CA LEU A 53 -1.77 -2.95 12.58
C LEU A 53 -1.69 -3.62 13.95
N HIS A 54 -2.63 -4.51 14.28
CA HIS A 54 -2.66 -5.14 15.60
C HIS A 54 -1.35 -5.86 15.98
N HIS A 55 -0.72 -6.54 15.01
CA HIS A 55 0.58 -7.22 15.18
C HIS A 55 1.56 -6.86 14.07
N ALA A 56 1.71 -5.57 13.75
CA ALA A 56 2.59 -5.12 12.67
C ALA A 56 3.79 -4.29 13.13
N HIS A 57 4.80 -4.29 12.27
CA HIS A 57 5.88 -3.30 12.28
C HIS A 57 5.69 -2.34 11.11
N LEU A 58 5.47 -1.06 11.42
CA LEU A 58 5.36 -0.03 10.40
C LEU A 58 6.76 0.51 10.06
N VAL A 59 7.19 0.32 8.82
CA VAL A 59 8.46 0.87 8.32
C VAL A 59 8.15 2.02 7.37
N THR A 60 8.47 3.25 7.79
CA THR A 60 8.31 4.44 6.95
C THR A 60 9.58 4.69 6.15
N THR A 61 9.49 4.56 4.83
CA THR A 61 10.58 4.89 3.91
C THR A 61 10.55 6.37 3.55
N LYS A 62 11.72 7.01 3.49
CA LYS A 62 11.90 8.40 3.05
C LYS A 62 13.03 8.47 2.02
N GLY A 63 13.09 9.54 1.24
CA GLY A 63 14.13 9.78 0.25
C GLY A 63 13.57 9.93 -1.16
N ASP A 64 14.47 10.21 -2.09
CA ASP A 64 14.13 10.45 -3.49
C ASP A 64 13.90 9.14 -4.25
N SER A 65 13.19 9.27 -5.39
CA SER A 65 12.93 8.13 -6.27
C SER A 65 14.23 7.58 -6.87
N HIS A 66 14.56 6.33 -6.54
CA HIS A 66 15.67 5.62 -7.17
C HIS A 66 15.52 5.58 -8.71
N ARG A 67 14.28 5.39 -9.20
CA ARG A 67 14.00 5.40 -10.65
C ARG A 67 14.35 6.73 -11.30
N LEU A 68 14.10 7.85 -10.60
CA LEU A 68 14.45 9.17 -11.11
C LEU A 68 15.96 9.37 -11.12
N ALA A 69 16.65 8.99 -10.04
CA ALA A 69 18.10 9.08 -9.96
C ALA A 69 18.79 8.27 -11.08
N GLU A 70 18.31 7.05 -11.35
CA GLU A 70 18.81 6.21 -12.45
C GLU A 70 18.54 6.83 -13.83
N ALA A 71 17.33 7.35 -14.05
CA ALA A 71 16.97 8.02 -15.29
C ALA A 71 17.84 9.25 -15.57
N LEU A 72 18.10 10.08 -14.56
CA LEU A 72 19.01 11.23 -14.65
C LEU A 72 20.47 10.81 -14.90
N ALA A 73 20.87 9.63 -14.40
CA ALA A 73 22.17 9.04 -14.68
C ALA A 73 22.25 8.30 -16.03
N GLY A 74 21.20 8.35 -16.85
CA GLY A 74 21.13 7.69 -18.16
C GLY A 74 21.03 6.16 -18.09
N LYS A 75 20.72 5.59 -16.92
CA LYS A 75 20.56 4.14 -16.73
C LYS A 75 19.09 3.75 -16.89
N GLY A 76 18.80 2.76 -17.74
CA GLY A 76 17.46 2.20 -17.88
C GLY A 76 16.44 3.09 -18.60
N VAL A 77 16.88 4.17 -19.25
CA VAL A 77 16.02 5.06 -20.06
C VAL A 77 16.28 4.83 -21.55
N ILE A 78 15.19 4.66 -22.31
CA ILE A 78 15.19 4.73 -23.77
C ILE A 78 14.79 6.15 -24.13
N PRO A 79 15.65 6.94 -24.83
CA PRO A 79 15.28 8.26 -25.30
C PRO A 79 14.04 8.16 -26.18
N LEU A 80 13.03 8.98 -25.87
CA LEU A 80 11.92 9.21 -26.79
C LEU A 80 12.47 10.10 -27.92
N ASN A 81 12.69 9.50 -29.09
CA ASN A 81 12.96 10.23 -30.34
C ASN A 81 11.70 10.93 -30.83
#